data_AF-A0A1M8A7I2-F1
#
_entry.id   AF-A0A1M8A7I2-F1
#
_cell.length_a   1.000
_cell.length_b   1.000
_cell.length_c   1.000
_cell.angle_alpha   90.00
_cell.angle_beta   90.00
_cell.angle_gamma   90.00
#
_symmetry.space_group_name_H-M   'P 1'
#
loop_
_entity.id
_entity.type
_entity.pdbx_description
1 polymer ?
#
loop_
_entity_poly.entity_id
_entity_poly.type
_entity_poly.pdbx_seq_one_letter_code
_entity_poly.pdbx_strand_id
1 'polypeptide(L)'
;MDGYADAQAGVKHDHAVGHAAHLDALEESVNRQIDADVQTLMDNMRELILLSRIGDKDHFDVQREKFLLETRADSMVQAAQSLYLLSDSLKLSLLLSQSSMSEARDHEAQELLEQTNRHIHKCGQLLAEHLAGAQAMSSPESPQPN
;
A
#
# COMPACT_ATOMS: atom_id res chain seq x y z
N MET A 1 25.22 -3.18 27.29
CA MET A 1 24.40 -3.90 26.31
C MET A 1 23.53 -2.92 25.48
N ASP A 2 23.93 -1.65 25.32
CA ASP A 2 23.12 -0.61 24.65
C ASP A 2 23.38 -0.44 23.14
N GLY A 3 24.36 -1.15 22.57
CA GLY A 3 24.77 -0.95 21.17
C GLY A 3 23.82 -1.53 20.11
N TYR A 4 22.83 -2.34 20.48
CA TYR A 4 21.93 -3.01 19.53
C TYR A 4 20.66 -2.20 19.19
N ALA A 5 20.23 -1.30 20.08
CA ALA A 5 19.01 -0.50 19.88
C ALA A 5 19.20 0.63 18.85
N ASP A 6 20.39 1.25 18.83
CA ASP A 6 20.72 2.37 17.94
C ASP A 6 20.93 1.90 16.49
N ALA A 7 21.47 0.68 16.31
CA ALA A 7 21.62 0.05 15.00
C ALA A 7 20.27 -0.31 14.35
N GLN A 8 19.26 -0.69 15.14
CA GLN A 8 17.91 -1.01 14.63
C GLN A 8 17.11 0.25 14.24
N ALA A 9 17.37 1.39 14.89
CA ALA A 9 16.74 2.67 14.55
C ALA A 9 17.27 3.23 13.22
N GLY A 10 18.59 3.15 12.98
CA GLY A 10 19.19 3.56 11.71
C GLY A 10 18.72 2.72 10.51
N VAL A 11 18.60 1.40 10.69
CA VAL A 11 18.14 0.48 9.64
C VAL A 11 16.66 0.71 9.28
N LYS A 12 15.77 0.95 10.25
CA LYS A 12 14.36 1.28 9.98
C LYS A 12 14.19 2.60 9.23
N HIS A 13 15.03 3.59 9.51
CA HIS A 13 15.00 4.88 8.82
C HIS A 13 15.42 4.74 7.34
N ASP A 14 16.51 4.01 7.06
CA ASP A 14 16.95 3.74 5.69
C ASP A 14 15.93 2.93 4.88
N HIS A 15 15.25 1.95 5.50
CA HIS A 15 14.19 1.19 4.83
C HIS A 15 12.95 2.04 4.52
N ALA A 16 12.56 2.97 5.40
CA ALA A 16 11.42 3.86 5.17
C ALA A 16 11.71 4.87 4.05
N VAL A 17 12.92 5.43 4.01
CA VAL A 17 13.37 6.35 2.94
C VAL A 17 13.48 5.61 1.60
N GLY A 18 14.01 4.38 1.60
CA GLY A 18 14.07 3.55 0.39
C GLY A 18 12.69 3.12 -0.13
N HIS A 19 11.74 2.83 0.76
CA HIS A 19 10.37 2.49 0.37
C HIS A 19 9.65 3.69 -0.24
N ALA A 20 9.78 4.88 0.36
CA ALA A 20 9.21 6.12 -0.19
C ALA A 20 9.78 6.44 -1.58
N ALA A 21 11.10 6.38 -1.74
CA ALA A 21 11.75 6.61 -3.04
C ALA A 21 11.30 5.60 -4.11
N HIS A 22 11.04 4.34 -3.73
CA HIS A 22 10.50 3.32 -4.64
C HIS A 22 9.05 3.61 -5.04
N LEU A 23 8.21 4.10 -4.13
CA LEU A 23 6.84 4.49 -4.44
C LEU A 23 6.80 5.71 -5.36
N ASP A 24 7.66 6.72 -5.14
CA ASP A 24 7.78 7.89 -6.02
C ASP A 24 8.23 7.47 -7.43
N ALA A 25 9.21 6.55 -7.52
CA ALA A 25 9.67 6.04 -8.81
C ALA A 25 8.57 5.24 -9.54
N LEU A 26 7.75 4.48 -8.81
CA LEU A 26 6.62 3.76 -9.37
C LEU A 26 5.54 4.73 -9.86
N GLU A 27 5.17 5.73 -9.06
CA GLU A 27 4.19 6.75 -9.44
C GLU A 27 4.61 7.47 -10.71
N GLU A 28 5.85 7.92 -10.77
CA GLU A 28 6.41 8.60 -11.93
C GLU A 28 6.41 7.69 -13.17
N SER A 29 6.78 6.41 -13.03
CA SER A 29 6.75 5.45 -14.13
C SER A 29 5.33 5.21 -14.65
N VAL A 30 4.35 5.11 -13.74
CA VAL A 30 2.93 4.92 -14.08
C VAL A 30 2.41 6.15 -14.84
N ASN A 31 2.70 7.35 -14.34
CA ASN A 31 2.29 8.60 -14.99
C ASN A 31 2.88 8.72 -16.39
N ARG A 32 4.19 8.45 -16.57
CA ARG A 32 4.82 8.46 -17.90
C ARG A 32 4.17 7.47 -18.86
N GLN A 33 3.83 6.27 -18.39
CA GLN A 33 3.18 5.27 -19.23
C GLN A 33 1.76 5.73 -19.64
N ILE A 34 0.99 6.30 -18.70
CA ILE A 34 -0.33 6.87 -18.99
C ILE A 34 -0.22 7.97 -20.03
N ASP A 35 0.70 8.92 -19.83
CA ASP A 35 0.89 10.04 -20.76
C ASP A 35 1.27 9.54 -22.16
N ALA A 36 2.16 8.56 -22.27
CA ALA A 36 2.56 7.97 -23.54
C ALA A 36 1.39 7.26 -24.27
N ASP A 37 0.59 6.47 -23.54
CA ASP A 37 -0.54 5.74 -24.12
C ASP A 37 -1.68 6.70 -24.52
N VAL A 38 -1.98 7.71 -23.70
CA VAL A 38 -2.97 8.74 -24.01
C VAL A 38 -2.54 9.59 -25.20
N GLN A 39 -1.27 10.00 -25.26
CA GLN A 39 -0.73 10.74 -26.41
C GLN A 39 -0.86 9.91 -27.69
N THR A 40 -0.52 8.63 -27.62
CA THR A 40 -0.69 7.68 -28.74
C THR A 40 -2.15 7.61 -29.19
N LEU A 41 -3.11 7.48 -28.25
CA LEU A 41 -4.53 7.48 -28.59
C LEU A 41 -4.97 8.78 -29.28
N MET A 42 -4.56 9.93 -28.75
CA MET A 42 -4.93 11.25 -29.28
C MET A 42 -4.34 11.51 -30.67
N ASP A 43 -3.08 11.16 -30.88
CA ASP A 43 -2.40 11.37 -32.16
C ASP A 43 -2.97 10.47 -33.25
N ASN A 44 -3.17 9.18 -32.96
CA ASN A 44 -3.80 8.26 -33.91
C ASN A 44 -5.25 8.68 -34.21
N MET A 45 -6.04 9.10 -33.21
CA MET A 45 -7.41 9.57 -33.44
C MET A 45 -7.46 10.85 -34.28
N ARG A 46 -6.52 11.79 -34.07
CA ARG A 46 -6.38 12.97 -34.94
C ARG A 46 -6.12 12.55 -36.38
N GLU A 47 -5.22 11.60 -36.61
CA GLU A 47 -4.94 11.08 -37.95
C GLU A 47 -6.17 10.39 -38.57
N LEU A 48 -6.91 9.58 -37.81
CA LEU A 48 -8.15 8.95 -38.30
C LEU A 48 -9.16 9.99 -38.78
N ILE A 49 -9.34 11.08 -38.04
CA ILE A 49 -10.24 12.19 -38.43
C ILE A 49 -9.75 12.88 -39.71
N LEU A 50 -8.44 13.09 -39.86
CA LEU A 50 -7.86 13.70 -41.04
C LEU A 50 -8.03 12.82 -42.29
N LEU A 51 -7.76 11.52 -42.18
CA LEU A 51 -7.91 10.56 -43.27
C LEU A 51 -9.39 10.35 -43.65
N SER A 52 -10.31 10.44 -42.69
CA SER A 52 -11.75 10.27 -42.91
C SER A 52 -12.41 11.42 -43.69
N ARG A 53 -11.70 12.53 -43.99
CA ARG A 53 -12.27 13.63 -44.76
C ARG A 53 -12.62 13.17 -46.17
N ILE A 54 -13.85 13.43 -46.58
CA ILE A 54 -14.35 13.11 -47.93
C ILE A 54 -13.80 14.16 -48.91
N GLY A 55 -13.20 13.69 -49.99
CA GLY A 55 -12.68 14.50 -51.10
C GLY A 55 -12.53 13.64 -52.35
N ASP A 56 -12.17 14.25 -53.48
CA ASP A 56 -11.85 13.50 -54.70
C ASP A 56 -10.54 12.74 -54.50
N LYS A 57 -10.67 11.45 -54.20
CA LYS A 57 -9.58 10.51 -53.96
C LYS A 57 -9.58 9.47 -55.06
N ASP A 58 -8.40 9.15 -55.59
CA ASP A 58 -8.28 8.06 -56.56
C ASP A 58 -8.32 6.69 -55.87
N HIS A 59 -8.36 5.61 -56.66
CA HIS A 59 -8.43 4.25 -56.12
C HIS A 59 -7.20 3.89 -55.24
N PHE A 60 -6.01 4.43 -55.57
CA PHE A 60 -4.78 4.16 -54.84
C PHE A 60 -4.74 4.93 -53.53
N ASP A 61 -5.18 6.18 -53.53
CA ASP A 61 -5.33 7.00 -52.33
C ASP A 61 -6.29 6.34 -51.34
N VAL A 62 -7.45 5.87 -51.80
CA VAL A 62 -8.42 5.16 -50.94
C VAL A 62 -7.82 3.87 -50.35
N GLN A 63 -7.09 3.08 -51.14
CA GLN A 63 -6.43 1.88 -50.63
C GLN A 63 -5.34 2.19 -49.61
N ARG A 64 -4.52 3.21 -49.86
CA ARG A 64 -3.47 3.66 -48.95
C ARG A 64 -4.06 4.17 -47.64
N GLU A 65 -5.08 5.01 -47.72
CA GLU A 65 -5.75 5.54 -46.54
C GLU A 65 -6.42 4.45 -45.72
N LYS A 66 -7.03 3.44 -46.36
CA LYS A 66 -7.59 2.27 -45.67
C LYS A 66 -6.53 1.55 -44.84
N PHE A 67 -5.37 1.26 -45.42
CA PHE A 67 -4.27 0.60 -44.72
C PHE A 67 -3.75 1.45 -43.54
N LEU A 68 -3.63 2.77 -43.74
CA LEU A 68 -3.25 3.69 -42.67
C LEU A 68 -4.30 3.70 -41.55
N LEU A 69 -5.59 3.85 -41.88
CA LEU A 69 -6.70 3.78 -40.92
C LEU A 69 -6.65 2.51 -40.07
N GLU A 70 -6.43 1.36 -40.70
CA GLU A 70 -6.35 0.07 -40.02
C GLU A 70 -5.15 0.00 -39.06
N THR A 71 -3.96 0.40 -39.52
CA THR A 71 -2.74 0.41 -38.69
C THR A 71 -2.87 1.36 -37.49
N ARG A 72 -3.51 2.50 -37.69
CA ARG A 72 -3.76 3.50 -36.64
C ARG A 72 -4.79 3.00 -35.63
N ALA A 73 -5.85 2.35 -36.10
CA ALA A 73 -6.82 1.71 -35.22
C ALA A 73 -6.19 0.60 -34.37
N ASP A 74 -5.33 -0.23 -34.95
CA ASP A 74 -4.59 -1.27 -34.22
C ASP A 74 -3.68 -0.66 -33.14
N SER A 75 -2.93 0.38 -33.49
CA SER A 75 -2.09 1.12 -32.55
C SER A 75 -2.89 1.69 -31.36
N MET A 76 -4.12 2.18 -31.62
CA MET A 76 -5.01 2.66 -30.57
C MET A 76 -5.50 1.52 -29.66
N VAL A 77 -5.85 0.36 -30.22
CA VAL A 77 -6.27 -0.81 -29.43
C VAL A 77 -5.14 -1.26 -28.50
N GLN A 78 -3.91 -1.30 -29.00
CA GLN A 78 -2.74 -1.65 -28.19
C GLN A 78 -2.51 -0.65 -27.03
N ALA A 79 -2.60 0.66 -27.29
CA ALA A 79 -2.48 1.67 -26.24
C ALA A 79 -3.59 1.57 -25.18
N ALA A 80 -4.84 1.34 -25.61
CA ALA A 80 -5.96 1.14 -24.70
C ALA A 80 -5.79 -0.14 -23.85
N GLN A 81 -5.26 -1.22 -24.45
CA GLN A 81 -4.97 -2.46 -23.75
C GLN A 81 -3.85 -2.26 -22.72
N SER A 82 -2.81 -1.50 -23.05
CA SER A 82 -1.74 -1.12 -22.11
C SER A 82 -2.31 -0.41 -20.88
N LEU A 83 -3.14 0.62 -21.08
CA LEU A 83 -3.83 1.32 -19.99
C LEU A 83 -4.71 0.40 -19.14
N TYR A 84 -5.41 -0.55 -19.77
CA TYR A 84 -6.23 -1.53 -19.05
C TYR A 84 -5.37 -2.45 -18.16
N LEU A 85 -4.27 -2.99 -18.70
CA LEU A 85 -3.35 -3.84 -17.95
C LEU A 85 -2.67 -3.08 -16.80
N LEU A 86 -2.32 -1.82 -17.03
CA LEU A 86 -1.79 -0.94 -15.99
C LEU A 86 -2.81 -0.74 -14.86
N SER A 87 -4.08 -0.49 -15.20
CA SER A 87 -5.17 -0.38 -14.23
C SER A 87 -5.32 -1.67 -13.40
N ASP A 88 -5.24 -2.84 -14.04
CA ASP A 88 -5.36 -4.13 -13.36
C ASP A 88 -4.18 -4.38 -12.41
N SER A 89 -2.96 -4.08 -12.86
CA SER A 89 -1.75 -4.16 -12.04
C SER A 89 -1.85 -3.27 -10.80
N LEU A 90 -2.29 -2.01 -10.94
CA LEU A 90 -2.47 -1.10 -9.81
C LEU A 90 -3.52 -1.59 -8.81
N LYS A 91 -4.64 -2.14 -9.29
CA LYS A 91 -5.66 -2.75 -8.43
C LYS A 91 -5.08 -3.92 -7.62
N LEU A 92 -4.32 -4.80 -8.26
CA LEU A 92 -3.66 -5.92 -7.58
C LEU A 92 -2.65 -5.44 -6.54
N SER A 93 -1.83 -4.43 -6.87
CA SER A 93 -0.90 -3.82 -5.91
C SER A 93 -1.62 -3.24 -4.68
N LEU A 94 -2.76 -2.57 -4.89
CA LEU A 94 -3.59 -2.06 -3.80
C LEU A 94 -4.20 -3.18 -2.93
N LEU A 95 -4.66 -4.27 -3.55
CA LEU A 95 -5.21 -5.41 -2.81
C LEU A 95 -4.15 -6.10 -1.95
N LEU A 96 -2.95 -6.32 -2.50
CA LEU A 96 -1.83 -6.94 -1.78
C LEU A 96 -1.28 -6.03 -0.66
N SER A 97 -1.30 -4.72 -0.85
CA SER A 97 -0.94 -3.76 0.20
C SER A 97 -1.95 -3.76 1.36
N GLN A 98 -3.24 -3.96 1.08
CA GLN A 98 -4.27 -3.99 2.12
C GLN A 98 -4.27 -5.28 2.93
N SER A 99 -4.02 -6.43 2.29
CA SER A 99 -3.96 -7.72 2.99
C SER A 99 -2.81 -7.77 3.99
N SER A 100 -1.61 -7.33 3.59
CA SER A 100 -0.44 -7.26 4.48
C SER A 100 -0.64 -6.28 5.66
N MET A 101 -1.31 -5.16 5.43
CA MET A 101 -1.66 -4.22 6.50
C MET A 101 -2.77 -4.75 7.44
N SER A 102 -3.62 -5.67 6.99
CA SER A 102 -4.58 -6.35 7.87
C SER A 102 -3.87 -7.28 8.84
N GLU A 103 -2.99 -8.14 8.33
CA GLU A 103 -2.25 -9.11 9.15
C GLU A 103 -1.34 -8.44 10.18
N ALA A 104 -0.66 -7.35 9.79
CA ALA A 104 0.18 -6.57 10.69
C ALA A 104 -0.65 -5.93 11.84
N ARG A 105 -1.84 -5.40 11.52
CA ARG A 105 -2.75 -4.84 12.53
C ARG A 105 -3.33 -5.90 13.46
N ASP A 106 -3.66 -7.08 12.92
CA ASP A 106 -4.15 -8.20 13.72
C ASP A 106 -3.10 -8.69 14.72
N HIS A 107 -1.82 -8.71 14.32
CA HIS A 107 -0.71 -9.07 15.21
C HIS A 107 -0.49 -8.02 16.30
N GLU A 108 -0.49 -6.73 15.95
CA GLU A 108 -0.39 -5.63 16.92
C GLU A 108 -1.55 -5.64 17.92
N ALA A 109 -2.78 -5.91 17.45
CA ALA A 109 -3.95 -6.05 18.32
C ALA A 109 -3.81 -7.22 19.31
N GLN A 110 -3.28 -8.37 18.87
CA GLN A 110 -3.01 -9.49 19.76
C GLN A 110 -1.96 -9.14 20.81
N GLU A 111 -0.88 -8.47 20.42
CA GLU A 111 0.18 -8.07 21.34
C GLU A 111 -0.34 -7.09 22.42
N LEU A 112 -1.16 -6.11 22.03
CA LEU A 112 -1.80 -5.18 22.95
C LEU A 112 -2.78 -5.88 23.91
N LEU A 113 -3.53 -6.87 23.43
CA LEU A 113 -4.42 -7.67 24.27
C LEU A 113 -3.64 -8.48 25.30
N GLU A 114 -2.52 -9.09 24.90
CA GLU A 114 -1.66 -9.81 25.82
C GLU A 114 -1.01 -8.89 26.86
N GLN A 115 -0.52 -7.72 26.44
CA GLN A 115 0.03 -6.73 27.36
C GLN A 115 -1.05 -6.29 28.38
N THR A 116 -2.26 -6.02 27.91
CA THR A 116 -3.40 -5.66 28.77
C THR A 116 -3.69 -6.77 29.79
N ASN A 117 -3.75 -8.03 29.37
CA ASN A 117 -3.95 -9.16 30.28
C ASN A 117 -2.82 -9.28 31.30
N ARG A 118 -1.56 -9.11 30.88
CA ARG A 118 -0.40 -9.10 31.80
C ARG A 118 -0.53 -7.99 32.84
N HIS A 119 -0.96 -6.80 32.44
CA HIS A 119 -1.18 -5.68 33.37
C HIS A 119 -2.34 -5.95 34.33
N ILE A 120 -3.46 -6.52 33.85
CA ILE A 120 -4.59 -6.92 34.70
C ILE A 120 -4.14 -7.92 35.76
N HIS A 121 -3.40 -8.97 35.37
CA HIS A 121 -2.88 -9.96 36.32
C HIS A 121 -1.92 -9.34 37.34
N LYS A 122 -1.03 -8.45 36.90
CA LYS A 122 -0.08 -7.77 37.79
C LYS A 122 -0.79 -6.85 38.78
N CYS A 123 -1.79 -6.09 38.33
CA CYS A 123 -2.64 -5.30 39.20
C CYS A 123 -3.41 -6.17 40.20
N GLY A 124 -3.94 -7.31 39.76
CA GLY A 124 -4.62 -8.28 40.63
C GLY A 124 -3.70 -8.84 41.72
N GLN A 125 -2.46 -9.19 41.38
CA GLN A 125 -1.45 -9.64 42.35
C GLN A 125 -1.12 -8.55 43.37
N LEU A 126 -0.83 -7.32 42.91
CA LEU A 126 -0.49 -6.20 43.79
C LEU A 126 -1.66 -5.83 44.73
N LEU A 127 -2.90 -5.91 44.25
CA LEU A 127 -4.10 -5.72 45.08
C LEU A 127 -4.24 -6.83 46.13
N ALA A 128 -4.00 -8.09 45.77
CA ALA A 128 -4.04 -9.21 46.70
C ALA A 128 -2.96 -9.09 47.78
N GLU A 129 -1.74 -8.69 47.42
CA GLU A 129 -0.65 -8.42 48.36
C GLU A 129 -1.00 -7.29 49.35
N HIS A 130 -1.56 -6.19 48.86
CA HIS A 130 -1.99 -5.08 49.72
C HIS A 130 -3.15 -5.47 50.66
N LEU A 131 -4.08 -6.28 50.19
CA LEU A 131 -5.21 -6.75 51.00
C LEU A 131 -4.76 -7.75 52.08
N ALA A 132 -3.82 -8.65 51.74
CA ALA A 132 -3.21 -9.58 52.69
C ALA A 132 -2.35 -8.86 53.73
N GLY A 133 -1.57 -7.86 53.31
CA GLY A 133 -0.80 -6.99 54.22
C GLY A 133 -1.68 -6.16 55.15
N ALA A 134 -2.83 -5.69 54.67
CA ALA A 134 -3.82 -5.00 55.50
C ALA A 134 -4.50 -5.93 56.53
N GLN A 135 -4.74 -7.21 56.18
CA GLN A 135 -5.25 -8.20 57.13
C GLN A 135 -4.23 -8.55 58.22
N ALA A 136 -2.94 -8.64 57.90
CA ALA A 136 -1.87 -8.90 58.87
C ALA A 136 -1.69 -7.78 59.92
N MET A 137 -2.04 -6.53 59.61
CA MET A 137 -1.99 -5.41 60.57
C MET A 137 -3.26 -5.27 61.43
N SER A 138 -4.27 -6.11 61.22
CA SER A 138 -5.53 -6.09 62.00
C SER A 138 -5.54 -7.02 63.22
N SER A 139 -4.42 -7.69 63.53
CA SER A 139 -4.23 -8.39 64.81
C SER A 139 -3.21 -7.65 65.68
N PRO A 140 -3.64 -6.75 66.58
CA PRO A 140 -2.76 -6.24 67.62
C PRO A 140 -2.65 -7.29 68.73
N GLU A 141 -1.43 -7.78 68.88
CA GLU A 141 -0.93 -8.46 70.05
C GLU A 141 -1.08 -7.62 71.32
N SER A 142 -1.36 -8.29 72.46
CA SER A 142 -0.63 -8.15 73.74
C SER A 142 -1.46 -8.66 74.94
N PRO A 143 -0.93 -8.79 76.17
CA PRO A 143 0.21 -9.62 76.61
C PRO A 143 -0.09 -10.42 77.91
N GLN A 144 0.67 -11.49 78.20
CA GLN A 144 0.75 -12.09 79.56
C GLN A 144 1.58 -11.18 80.50
N PRO A 145 1.20 -11.01 81.78
CA PRO A 145 1.86 -11.73 82.89
C PRO A 145 0.86 -12.09 84.04
N ASN A 146 1.02 -13.14 84.86
CA ASN A 146 2.08 -13.43 85.84
C ASN A 146 1.97 -14.90 86.28
#